data_AF-A0A3N4W166-F1
#
_entry.id   AF-A0A3N4W166-F1
#
_cell.length_a   1.000
_cell.length_b   1.000
_cell.length_c   1.000
_cell.angle_alpha   90.00
_cell.angle_beta   90.00
_cell.angle_gamma   90.00
#
_symmetry.space_group_name_H-M   'P 1'
#
loop_
_entity.id
_entity.type
_entity.pdbx_description
1 polymer ?
#
loop_
_entity_poly.entity_id
_entity_poly.type
_entity_poly.pdbx_seq_one_letter_code
_entity_poly.pdbx_strand_id
1 'polypeptide(L)'
;MSDIRDTVSAINSAMSANRPEDVITGVKTAVADQLSDLDRDSEIVFTEYFNHSYVPDMVIRWREQGKKKERRVYLRTSLTEMVLGDEPDALAGLEPVLLGLRKEETPAVVEEARDVFSSSPRAFVTEIGAFADLGVQKRLNTSSRQTSSGRTSSPLLELVSSSLLRGGKGVLTESDSQALVLSGNNSDESQESLDEFQSTIDSLFLAPAASRLHDAVRLIRLGLSGNLVELPALEETRGLSNSELRVLLPFLLQDERITTDERYWAAVGALMDLKRLEEIADGLVGLDLTPLVAANARSWKAARSQVVARVPEAEVEVAAPTPPVEVPVNIEGVSRTFTIQAVDAPSRSSSSSDEPVVNAEGWHIRAQRLAAHAGEWTLFVTADQRRLKGRDSEGSGRWDTLKPMLESFVVQSVELRGLSRSVSVQGESSNNVFQDVARIRDTIQDDFHVPHASIRLVEDEEDASAKVDFGAMTVSSSSAPLDTVVRAAGLLAHAAPILEERMDELLRGTER
;
A
#
# COMPACT_ATOMS: atom_id res chain seq x y z
N MET A 1 -22.41 -3.55 16.75
CA MET A 1 -23.75 -3.08 16.31
C MET A 1 -24.11 -1.67 16.77
N SER A 2 -23.32 -1.02 17.66
CA SER A 2 -23.60 0.37 18.11
C SER A 2 -23.32 1.44 17.05
N ASP A 3 -22.25 1.29 16.24
CA ASP A 3 -21.76 2.34 15.32
C ASP A 3 -22.57 2.61 14.04
N ILE A 4 -23.42 1.68 13.56
CA ILE A 4 -24.21 1.91 12.32
C ILE A 4 -25.20 3.06 12.51
N ARG A 5 -25.70 3.17 13.75
CA ARG A 5 -26.62 4.23 14.13
C ARG A 5 -25.91 5.58 14.17
N ASP A 6 -24.59 5.64 14.17
CA ASP A 6 -23.89 6.87 14.50
C ASP A 6 -23.92 7.90 13.38
N THR A 7 -23.80 7.55 12.10
CA THR A 7 -23.88 8.56 11.02
C THR A 7 -25.28 9.13 10.87
N VAL A 8 -26.30 8.26 10.75
CA VAL A 8 -27.71 8.69 10.62
C VAL A 8 -28.16 9.40 11.91
N SER A 9 -27.76 8.92 13.08
CA SER A 9 -28.03 9.60 14.35
C SER A 9 -27.29 10.93 14.46
N ALA A 10 -26.05 11.04 13.97
CA ALA A 10 -25.28 12.28 13.96
C ALA A 10 -25.95 13.31 13.04
N ILE A 11 -26.41 12.91 11.86
CA ILE A 11 -27.19 13.78 10.97
C ILE A 11 -28.50 14.21 11.65
N ASN A 12 -29.27 13.29 12.22
CA ASN A 12 -30.51 13.64 12.93
C ASN A 12 -30.26 14.55 14.15
N SER A 13 -29.17 14.32 14.88
CA SER A 13 -28.74 15.16 15.99
C SER A 13 -28.34 16.55 15.52
N ALA A 14 -27.58 16.65 14.42
CA ALA A 14 -27.19 17.92 13.81
C ALA A 14 -28.41 18.71 13.32
N MET A 15 -29.36 18.03 12.65
CA MET A 15 -30.63 18.61 12.19
C MET A 15 -31.52 19.12 13.33
N SER A 16 -31.28 18.67 14.57
CA SER A 16 -32.01 19.12 15.77
C SER A 16 -31.36 20.34 16.45
N ALA A 17 -30.24 20.86 15.92
CA ALA A 17 -29.56 22.01 16.50
C ALA A 17 -30.37 23.31 16.34
N ASN A 18 -30.25 24.21 17.32
CA ASN A 18 -31.04 25.45 17.35
C ASN A 18 -30.50 26.56 16.43
N ARG A 19 -29.23 26.46 16.00
CA ARG A 19 -28.60 27.46 15.13
C ARG A 19 -28.40 26.88 13.73
N PRO A 20 -28.79 27.59 12.66
CA PRO A 20 -28.63 27.11 11.29
C PRO A 20 -27.19 26.71 10.94
N GLU A 21 -26.20 27.48 11.40
CA GLU A 21 -24.77 27.18 11.17
C GLU A 21 -24.31 25.86 11.80
N ASP A 22 -24.84 25.55 13.00
CA ASP A 22 -24.55 24.31 13.70
C ASP A 22 -25.17 23.10 12.97
N VAL A 23 -26.36 23.28 12.38
CA VAL A 23 -27.02 22.27 11.53
C VAL A 23 -26.16 22.01 10.29
N ILE A 24 -25.81 23.05 9.54
CA ILE A 24 -25.03 22.93 8.29
C ILE A 24 -23.69 22.26 8.55
N THR A 25 -22.96 22.74 9.57
CA THR A 25 -21.65 22.20 9.93
C THR A 25 -21.76 20.76 10.38
N GLY A 26 -22.71 20.45 11.27
CA GLY A 26 -22.91 19.11 11.80
C GLY A 26 -23.29 18.08 10.73
N VAL A 27 -24.18 18.44 9.80
CA VAL A 27 -24.56 17.56 8.68
C VAL A 27 -23.38 17.35 7.73
N LYS A 28 -22.69 18.41 7.32
CA LYS A 28 -21.52 18.29 6.44
C LYS A 28 -20.42 17.43 7.05
N THR A 29 -20.11 17.64 8.34
CA THR A 29 -19.13 16.81 9.06
C THR A 29 -19.55 15.34 9.09
N ALA A 30 -20.78 15.03 9.49
CA ALA A 30 -21.25 13.64 9.54
C ALA A 30 -21.22 12.95 8.18
N VAL A 31 -21.58 13.64 7.09
CA VAL A 31 -21.48 13.10 5.74
C VAL A 31 -20.01 12.93 5.31
N ALA A 32 -19.16 13.90 5.62
CA ALA A 32 -17.74 13.83 5.27
C ALA A 32 -17.03 12.66 5.96
N ASP A 33 -17.32 12.43 7.22
CA ASP A 33 -16.77 11.28 7.96
C ASP A 33 -17.21 9.97 7.29
N GLN A 34 -18.48 9.85 6.91
CA GLN A 34 -19.01 8.67 6.20
C GLN A 34 -18.35 8.45 4.84
N LEU A 35 -18.16 9.52 4.05
CA LEU A 35 -17.51 9.44 2.75
C LEU A 35 -16.02 9.09 2.89
N SER A 36 -15.35 9.61 3.91
CA SER A 36 -13.93 9.30 4.23
C SER A 36 -13.77 7.83 4.66
N ASP A 37 -14.74 7.28 5.37
CA ASP A 37 -14.77 5.87 5.74
C ASP A 37 -14.87 4.94 4.52
N LEU A 38 -15.63 5.35 3.49
CA LEU A 38 -15.75 4.61 2.23
C LEU A 38 -14.46 4.69 1.41
N ASP A 39 -13.89 5.89 1.25
CA ASP A 39 -12.66 6.13 0.49
C ASP A 39 -11.65 7.00 1.25
N ARG A 40 -10.74 6.33 1.96
CA ARG A 40 -9.68 6.97 2.78
C ARG A 40 -8.66 7.77 1.98
N ASP A 41 -8.59 7.54 0.67
CA ASP A 41 -7.66 8.22 -0.24
C ASP A 41 -8.23 9.51 -0.82
N SER A 42 -9.48 9.83 -0.47
CA SER A 42 -10.14 11.04 -0.91
C SER A 42 -10.03 12.15 0.14
N GLU A 43 -9.80 13.37 -0.34
CA GLU A 43 -9.89 14.61 0.43
C GLU A 43 -11.27 15.21 0.21
N ILE A 44 -11.99 15.49 1.28
CA ILE A 44 -13.31 16.12 1.21
C ILE A 44 -13.18 17.59 1.56
N VAL A 45 -13.60 18.45 0.64
CA VAL A 45 -13.50 19.91 0.77
C VAL A 45 -14.90 20.49 0.89
N PHE A 46 -15.15 21.20 1.98
CA PHE A 46 -16.44 21.90 2.20
C PHE A 46 -16.49 23.16 1.35
N THR A 47 -17.66 23.40 0.74
CA THR A 47 -17.99 24.71 0.18
C THR A 47 -18.74 25.55 1.21
N GLU A 48 -18.98 26.82 0.91
CA GLU A 48 -19.79 27.71 1.74
C GLU A 48 -21.31 27.50 1.55
N TYR A 49 -21.72 26.63 0.62
CA TYR A 49 -23.12 26.47 0.23
C TYR A 49 -23.76 25.25 0.90
N PHE A 50 -25.04 25.33 1.23
CA PHE A 50 -25.81 24.20 1.74
C PHE A 50 -27.15 24.10 1.03
N ASN A 51 -27.48 22.91 0.52
CA ASN A 51 -28.73 22.59 -0.18
C ASN A 51 -29.00 23.50 -1.40
N HIS A 52 -27.95 23.82 -2.17
CA HIS A 52 -28.07 24.65 -3.37
C HIS A 52 -28.15 23.79 -4.65
N SER A 53 -29.01 24.17 -5.60
CA SER A 53 -29.25 23.40 -6.84
C SER A 53 -28.05 23.34 -7.79
N TYR A 54 -27.24 24.41 -7.84
CA TYR A 54 -26.16 24.57 -8.83
C TYR A 54 -24.74 24.63 -8.27
N VAL A 55 -24.60 24.72 -6.95
CA VAL A 55 -23.30 24.84 -6.30
C VAL A 55 -23.18 23.69 -5.31
N PRO A 56 -22.12 22.88 -5.39
CA PRO A 56 -22.02 21.70 -4.54
C PRO A 56 -21.84 22.09 -3.08
N ASP A 57 -22.32 21.24 -2.19
CA ASP A 57 -22.11 21.33 -0.75
C ASP A 57 -20.68 20.96 -0.37
N MET A 58 -20.11 19.98 -1.10
CA MET A 58 -18.77 19.46 -0.90
C MET A 58 -18.14 19.03 -2.23
N VAL A 59 -16.82 18.93 -2.24
CA VAL A 59 -16.06 18.37 -3.37
C VAL A 59 -15.16 17.26 -2.85
N ILE A 60 -15.31 16.07 -3.41
CA ILE A 60 -14.41 14.93 -3.17
C ILE A 60 -13.24 15.09 -4.14
N ARG A 61 -12.01 15.08 -3.65
CA ARG A 61 -10.78 15.18 -4.44
C ARG A 61 -9.93 13.95 -4.22
N TRP A 62 -9.38 13.39 -5.29
CA TRP A 62 -8.44 12.27 -5.19
C TRP A 62 -7.37 12.38 -6.27
N ARG A 63 -6.35 11.52 -6.18
CA ARG A 63 -5.34 11.37 -7.21
C ARG A 63 -5.51 10.04 -7.91
N GLU A 64 -5.51 10.07 -9.23
CA GLU A 64 -5.56 8.89 -10.07
C GLU A 64 -4.47 9.03 -11.13
N GLN A 65 -3.49 8.12 -11.14
CA GLN A 65 -2.35 8.15 -12.06
C GLN A 65 -1.62 9.51 -12.06
N GLY A 66 -1.41 10.08 -10.87
CA GLY A 66 -0.77 11.38 -10.67
C GLY A 66 -1.63 12.60 -11.04
N LYS A 67 -2.82 12.42 -11.63
CA LYS A 67 -3.74 13.50 -11.98
C LYS A 67 -4.72 13.73 -10.83
N LYS A 68 -4.94 15.00 -10.50
CA LYS A 68 -6.01 15.39 -9.58
C LYS A 68 -7.35 15.18 -10.28
N LYS A 69 -8.27 14.53 -9.58
CA LYS A 69 -9.65 14.31 -9.98
C LYS A 69 -10.55 14.88 -8.89
N GLU A 70 -11.74 15.29 -9.29
CA GLU A 70 -12.72 15.79 -8.35
C GLU A 70 -14.14 15.39 -8.74
N ARG A 71 -15.00 15.26 -7.74
CA ARG A 71 -16.42 14.98 -7.90
C ARG A 71 -17.23 15.86 -6.97
N ARG A 72 -18.30 16.43 -7.49
CA ARG A 72 -19.16 17.38 -6.77
C ARG A 72 -20.23 16.61 -6.01
N VAL A 73 -20.41 16.93 -4.74
CA VAL A 73 -21.43 16.32 -3.88
C VAL A 73 -22.49 17.36 -3.57
N TYR A 74 -23.74 17.00 -3.81
CA TYR A 74 -24.92 17.80 -3.55
C TYR A 74 -25.78 17.07 -2.52
N LEU A 75 -26.10 17.74 -1.42
CA LEU A 75 -26.89 17.20 -0.33
C LEU A 75 -28.35 17.63 -0.51
N ARG A 76 -29.28 16.68 -0.43
CA ARG A 76 -30.73 16.95 -0.43
C ARG A 76 -31.39 16.29 0.75
N THR A 77 -32.55 16.81 1.15
CA THR A 77 -33.29 16.21 2.26
C THR A 77 -33.69 14.78 1.92
N SER A 78 -34.05 14.52 0.66
CA SER A 78 -34.58 13.23 0.22
C SER A 78 -34.46 13.05 -1.31
N LEU A 79 -34.68 11.83 -1.82
CA LEU A 79 -34.70 11.55 -3.26
C LEU A 79 -35.88 12.25 -3.95
N THR A 80 -37.01 12.39 -3.26
CA THR A 80 -38.19 13.11 -3.77
C THR A 80 -37.82 14.54 -4.22
N GLU A 81 -36.98 15.25 -3.44
CA GLU A 81 -36.52 16.60 -3.82
C GLU A 81 -35.64 16.60 -5.08
N MET A 82 -34.82 15.55 -5.27
CA MET A 82 -33.97 15.41 -6.45
C MET A 82 -34.79 15.14 -7.71
N VAL A 83 -35.82 14.31 -7.60
CA VAL A 83 -36.72 13.93 -8.70
C VAL A 83 -37.59 15.10 -9.15
N LEU A 84 -38.10 15.88 -8.20
CA LEU A 84 -38.95 17.04 -8.50
C LEU A 84 -38.18 18.25 -9.05
N GLY A 85 -36.84 18.25 -8.96
CA GLY A 85 -36.00 19.34 -9.44
C GLY A 85 -35.49 19.13 -10.87
N ASP A 86 -35.14 20.22 -11.56
CA ASP A 86 -34.45 20.20 -12.87
C ASP A 86 -32.95 19.83 -12.77
N GLU A 87 -32.56 19.14 -11.68
CA GLU A 87 -31.17 18.79 -11.36
C GLU A 87 -30.52 17.79 -12.33
N PRO A 88 -31.20 16.73 -12.81
CA PRO A 88 -30.61 15.76 -13.73
C PRO A 88 -30.03 16.46 -14.97
N ASP A 89 -30.85 17.28 -15.64
CA ASP A 89 -30.45 17.99 -16.85
C ASP A 89 -29.38 19.05 -16.58
N ALA A 90 -29.50 19.78 -15.46
CA ALA A 90 -28.55 20.84 -15.11
C ALA A 90 -27.16 20.29 -14.74
N LEU A 91 -27.09 19.08 -14.18
CA LEU A 91 -25.87 18.50 -13.64
C LEU A 91 -25.28 17.35 -14.47
N ALA A 92 -25.95 16.90 -15.54
CA ALA A 92 -25.56 15.75 -16.36
C ALA A 92 -24.09 15.77 -16.83
N GLY A 93 -23.52 16.95 -17.09
CA GLY A 93 -22.13 17.11 -17.54
C GLY A 93 -21.07 17.07 -16.44
N LEU A 94 -21.45 17.06 -15.16
CA LEU A 94 -20.55 17.28 -14.01
C LEU A 94 -20.23 16.04 -13.19
N GLU A 95 -20.75 14.87 -13.58
CA GLU A 95 -20.64 13.60 -12.84
C GLU A 95 -21.01 13.75 -11.35
N PRO A 96 -22.15 14.37 -10.99
CA PRO A 96 -22.45 14.70 -9.60
C PRO A 96 -22.66 13.44 -8.74
N VAL A 97 -22.43 13.58 -7.44
CA VAL A 97 -22.99 12.71 -6.40
C VAL A 97 -24.14 13.48 -5.75
N LEU A 98 -25.35 12.95 -5.86
CA LEU A 98 -26.56 13.46 -5.23
C LEU A 98 -26.87 12.56 -4.05
N LEU A 99 -26.82 13.11 -2.84
CA LEU A 99 -26.96 12.34 -1.60
C LEU A 99 -28.20 12.76 -0.82
N GLY A 100 -29.14 11.83 -0.66
CA GLY A 100 -30.33 11.99 0.17
C GLY A 100 -29.98 11.76 1.64
N LEU A 101 -30.34 12.71 2.50
CA LEU A 101 -30.07 12.65 3.94
C LEU A 101 -31.10 11.78 4.70
N ARG A 102 -32.27 11.53 4.12
CA ARG A 102 -33.29 10.63 4.69
C ARG A 102 -33.05 9.18 4.29
N LYS A 103 -33.45 8.30 5.20
CA LYS A 103 -33.13 6.86 5.15
C LYS A 103 -34.10 6.05 4.27
N GLU A 104 -35.33 6.49 4.10
CA GLU A 104 -36.37 5.66 3.50
C GLU A 104 -37.23 6.47 2.54
N GLU A 105 -37.18 6.08 1.27
CA GLU A 105 -38.06 6.57 0.21
C GLU A 105 -39.04 5.47 -0.20
N THR A 106 -40.20 5.88 -0.71
CA THR A 106 -41.17 4.89 -1.19
C THR A 106 -40.65 4.21 -2.47
N PRO A 107 -40.98 2.93 -2.72
CA PRO A 107 -40.57 2.26 -3.96
C PRO A 107 -40.96 3.03 -5.23
N ALA A 108 -42.08 3.75 -5.22
CA ALA A 108 -42.49 4.59 -6.34
C ALA A 108 -41.51 5.74 -6.62
N VAL A 109 -41.01 6.41 -5.57
CA VAL A 109 -40.02 7.50 -5.71
C VAL A 109 -38.68 6.95 -6.19
N VAL A 110 -38.28 5.76 -5.75
CA VAL A 110 -37.05 5.11 -6.21
C VAL A 110 -37.12 4.77 -7.70
N GLU A 111 -38.23 4.20 -8.16
CA GLU A 111 -38.44 3.90 -9.58
C GLU A 111 -38.50 5.17 -10.43
N GLU A 112 -39.16 6.22 -9.94
CA GLU A 112 -39.19 7.53 -10.60
C GLU A 112 -37.78 8.14 -10.67
N ALA A 113 -36.98 8.05 -9.61
CA ALA A 113 -35.58 8.48 -9.62
C ALA A 113 -34.77 7.68 -10.65
N ARG A 114 -34.95 6.36 -10.74
CA ARG A 114 -34.27 5.54 -11.74
C ARG A 114 -34.62 5.96 -13.16
N ASP A 115 -35.89 6.24 -13.43
CA ASP A 115 -36.34 6.70 -14.74
C ASP A 115 -35.75 8.08 -15.08
N VAL A 116 -35.87 9.04 -14.17
CA VAL A 116 -35.36 10.40 -14.34
C VAL A 116 -33.85 10.43 -14.58
N PHE A 117 -33.08 9.71 -13.74
CA PHE A 117 -31.63 9.70 -13.82
C PHE A 117 -31.06 8.73 -14.87
N SER A 118 -31.90 7.93 -15.54
CA SER A 118 -31.48 7.12 -16.69
C SER A 118 -30.94 7.97 -17.86
N SER A 119 -31.43 9.20 -17.98
CA SER A 119 -30.98 10.21 -18.95
C SER A 119 -29.62 10.83 -18.61
N SER A 120 -29.17 10.67 -17.36
CA SER A 120 -27.95 11.27 -16.79
C SER A 120 -26.96 10.18 -16.38
N PRO A 121 -26.34 9.47 -17.34
CA PRO A 121 -25.58 8.22 -17.10
C PRO A 121 -24.30 8.40 -16.27
N ARG A 122 -23.95 9.64 -15.89
CA ARG A 122 -22.78 9.96 -15.06
C ARG A 122 -23.14 10.51 -13.70
N ALA A 123 -24.41 10.81 -13.44
CA ALA A 123 -24.89 11.16 -12.12
C ALA A 123 -24.93 9.91 -11.25
N PHE A 124 -24.53 10.04 -10.00
CA PHE A 124 -24.69 9.03 -8.98
C PHE A 124 -25.63 9.55 -7.91
N VAL A 125 -26.75 8.87 -7.72
CA VAL A 125 -27.80 9.23 -6.79
C VAL A 125 -27.85 8.15 -5.73
N THR A 126 -27.81 8.56 -4.47
CA THR A 126 -27.76 7.59 -3.37
C THR A 126 -28.34 8.17 -2.10
N GLU A 127 -28.56 7.31 -1.13
CA GLU A 127 -29.04 7.66 0.21
C GLU A 127 -27.90 7.46 1.22
N ILE A 128 -27.92 8.24 2.30
CA ILE A 128 -26.93 8.07 3.38
C ILE A 128 -27.02 6.68 4.03
N GLY A 129 -28.21 6.06 4.05
CA GLY A 129 -28.43 4.70 4.53
C GLY A 129 -27.63 3.66 3.75
N ALA A 130 -27.62 3.77 2.41
CA ALA A 130 -26.85 2.87 1.53
C ALA A 130 -25.35 2.92 1.81
N PHE A 131 -24.80 4.12 2.06
CA PHE A 131 -23.40 4.29 2.43
C PHE A 131 -23.09 3.76 3.83
N ALA A 132 -23.99 3.98 4.80
CA ALA A 132 -23.83 3.49 6.15
C ALA A 132 -23.72 1.96 6.16
N ASP A 133 -24.60 1.26 5.43
CA ASP A 133 -24.60 -0.21 5.33
C ASP A 133 -23.28 -0.75 4.75
N LEU A 134 -22.78 -0.14 3.67
CA LEU A 134 -21.48 -0.50 3.08
C LEU A 134 -20.30 -0.24 4.02
N GLY A 135 -20.29 0.91 4.69
CA GLY A 135 -19.22 1.30 5.62
C GLY A 135 -19.14 0.39 6.85
N VAL A 136 -20.29 -0.11 7.32
CA VAL A 136 -20.33 -1.06 8.44
C VAL A 136 -19.70 -2.38 8.05
N GLN A 137 -20.07 -2.93 6.89
CA GLN A 137 -19.53 -4.20 6.45
C GLN A 137 -18.02 -4.11 6.25
N LYS A 138 -17.54 -2.99 5.71
CA LYS A 138 -16.11 -2.70 5.63
C LYS A 138 -15.44 -2.78 7.01
N ARG A 139 -15.98 -2.11 8.04
CA ARG A 139 -15.42 -2.10 9.41
C ARG A 139 -15.49 -3.46 10.11
N LEU A 140 -16.57 -4.20 9.91
CA LEU A 140 -16.71 -5.57 10.42
C LEU A 140 -15.66 -6.50 9.79
N ASN A 141 -15.42 -6.33 8.49
CA ASN A 141 -14.39 -7.07 7.76
C ASN A 141 -12.97 -6.71 8.23
N THR A 142 -12.68 -5.43 8.48
CA THR A 142 -11.36 -5.01 8.99
C THR A 142 -11.09 -5.56 10.40
N SER A 143 -12.09 -5.56 11.28
CA SER A 143 -11.95 -6.00 12.67
C SER A 143 -11.83 -7.53 12.77
N SER A 144 -12.50 -8.26 11.89
CA SER A 144 -12.48 -9.74 11.90
C SER A 144 -11.15 -10.32 11.41
N ARG A 145 -10.31 -9.54 10.70
CA ARG A 145 -8.95 -9.96 10.29
C ARG A 145 -8.04 -10.30 11.47
N GLN A 146 -8.33 -9.83 12.69
CA GLN A 146 -7.56 -10.16 13.90
C GLN A 146 -8.03 -11.42 14.62
N THR A 147 -9.18 -11.98 14.26
CA THR A 147 -9.70 -13.20 14.91
C THR A 147 -9.48 -14.41 14.01
N SER A 148 -8.75 -15.41 14.52
CA SER A 148 -8.36 -16.67 13.87
C SER A 148 -9.51 -17.59 13.43
N SER A 149 -10.76 -17.10 13.45
CA SER A 149 -11.94 -17.82 13.00
C SER A 149 -12.26 -17.53 11.53
N GLY A 150 -11.38 -18.01 10.63
CA GLY A 150 -11.60 -18.51 9.25
C GLY A 150 -12.62 -17.89 8.28
N ARG A 151 -13.29 -16.77 8.59
CA ARG A 151 -14.16 -16.07 7.65
C ARG A 151 -13.36 -14.99 6.94
N THR A 152 -12.96 -15.29 5.72
CA THR A 152 -12.31 -14.39 4.78
C THR A 152 -13.18 -13.15 4.57
N SER A 153 -12.67 -11.97 4.91
CA SER A 153 -13.28 -10.69 4.54
C SER A 153 -13.55 -10.67 3.03
N SER A 154 -14.73 -10.24 2.57
CA SER A 154 -15.00 -10.10 1.13
C SER A 154 -14.21 -8.91 0.56
N PRO A 155 -13.12 -9.13 -0.20
CA PRO A 155 -12.33 -8.04 -0.78
C PRO A 155 -13.13 -7.29 -1.85
N LEU A 156 -14.07 -7.97 -2.51
CA LEU A 156 -14.91 -7.41 -3.56
C LEU A 156 -15.80 -6.29 -3.04
N LEU A 157 -16.40 -6.48 -1.86
CA LEU A 157 -17.22 -5.45 -1.24
C LEU A 157 -16.38 -4.22 -0.85
N GLU A 158 -15.17 -4.45 -0.33
CA GLU A 158 -14.26 -3.36 0.02
C GLU A 158 -13.80 -2.59 -1.24
N LEU A 159 -13.51 -3.30 -2.33
CA LEU A 159 -13.21 -2.71 -3.65
C LEU A 159 -14.38 -1.87 -4.17
N VAL A 160 -15.59 -2.44 -4.21
CA VAL A 160 -16.81 -1.74 -4.63
C VAL A 160 -17.02 -0.48 -3.80
N SER A 161 -16.91 -0.57 -2.48
CA SER A 161 -17.09 0.57 -1.58
C SER A 161 -16.10 1.70 -1.86
N SER A 162 -14.83 1.36 -2.14
CA SER A 162 -13.78 2.35 -2.44
C SER A 162 -13.93 3.00 -3.81
N SER A 163 -14.50 2.27 -4.78
CA SER A 163 -14.67 2.76 -6.14
C SER A 163 -15.99 3.52 -6.33
N LEU A 164 -16.97 3.31 -5.45
CA LEU A 164 -18.34 3.85 -5.59
C LEU A 164 -18.36 5.37 -5.64
N LEU A 165 -17.59 6.05 -4.77
CA LEU A 165 -17.53 7.51 -4.75
C LEU A 165 -16.91 8.08 -6.03
N ARG A 166 -15.89 7.41 -6.57
CA ARG A 166 -15.11 7.90 -7.71
C ARG A 166 -15.76 7.61 -9.06
N GLY A 167 -16.46 6.48 -9.14
CA GLY A 167 -16.96 5.94 -10.40
C GLY A 167 -18.39 5.47 -10.39
N GLY A 168 -19.12 5.58 -9.28
CA GLY A 168 -20.53 5.20 -9.21
C GLY A 168 -21.39 6.00 -10.20
N LYS A 169 -22.50 5.44 -10.65
CA LYS A 169 -23.52 6.06 -11.49
C LYS A 169 -24.89 5.44 -11.18
N GLY A 170 -25.95 6.07 -11.69
CA GLY A 170 -27.32 5.58 -11.49
C GLY A 170 -27.81 5.83 -10.08
N VAL A 171 -28.80 5.05 -9.64
CA VAL A 171 -29.43 5.16 -8.33
C VAL A 171 -29.02 3.97 -7.47
N LEU A 172 -28.48 4.23 -6.28
CA LEU A 172 -28.17 3.22 -5.26
C LEU A 172 -28.97 3.50 -3.99
N THR A 173 -29.89 2.58 -3.66
CA THR A 173 -30.68 2.63 -2.43
C THR A 173 -30.10 1.75 -1.33
N GLU A 174 -30.64 1.85 -0.12
CA GLU A 174 -30.29 0.92 0.97
C GLU A 174 -30.54 -0.54 0.57
N SER A 175 -31.65 -0.85 -0.10
CA SER A 175 -31.94 -2.21 -0.59
C SER A 175 -30.92 -2.71 -1.62
N ASP A 176 -30.45 -1.83 -2.52
CA ASP A 176 -29.42 -2.20 -3.50
C ASP A 176 -28.08 -2.46 -2.80
N SER A 177 -27.75 -1.66 -1.79
CA SER A 177 -26.55 -1.85 -0.97
C SER A 177 -26.59 -3.17 -0.20
N GLN A 178 -27.75 -3.56 0.32
CA GLN A 178 -27.93 -4.84 1.00
C GLN A 178 -27.83 -6.02 0.02
N ALA A 179 -28.39 -5.89 -1.18
CA ALA A 179 -28.23 -6.89 -2.24
C ALA A 179 -26.75 -7.04 -2.62
N LEU A 180 -26.01 -5.93 -2.82
CA LEU A 180 -24.57 -5.94 -3.07
C LEU A 180 -23.78 -6.63 -1.96
N VAL A 181 -24.12 -6.36 -0.70
CA VAL A 181 -23.50 -7.00 0.46
C VAL A 181 -23.78 -8.50 0.48
N LEU A 182 -25.03 -8.91 0.19
CA LEU A 182 -25.41 -10.31 0.13
C LEU A 182 -24.67 -11.04 -1.00
N SER A 183 -24.65 -10.48 -2.21
CA SER A 183 -23.92 -11.06 -3.35
C SER A 183 -22.41 -11.08 -3.13
N GLY A 184 -21.85 -10.04 -2.51
CA GLY A 184 -20.43 -9.96 -2.18
C GLY A 184 -20.00 -10.87 -1.04
N ASN A 185 -20.90 -11.25 -0.12
CA ASN A 185 -20.62 -12.18 0.98
C ASN A 185 -20.93 -13.63 0.61
N ASN A 186 -21.93 -13.85 -0.23
CA ASN A 186 -22.35 -15.17 -0.72
C ASN A 186 -21.62 -15.57 -2.01
N SER A 187 -20.55 -14.87 -2.39
CA SER A 187 -19.64 -15.34 -3.42
C SER A 187 -18.83 -16.53 -2.89
N ASP A 188 -19.53 -17.60 -2.51
CA ASP A 188 -19.09 -18.95 -2.86
C ASP A 188 -18.71 -18.84 -4.33
N GLU A 189 -17.44 -19.13 -4.61
CA GLU A 189 -16.66 -18.77 -5.81
C GLU A 189 -17.19 -19.40 -7.12
N SER A 190 -18.47 -19.73 -7.17
CA SER A 190 -19.23 -20.11 -8.34
C SER A 190 -19.20 -19.01 -9.39
N GLN A 191 -19.08 -19.43 -10.65
CA GLN A 191 -19.06 -18.51 -11.79
C GLN A 191 -20.35 -17.70 -11.88
N GLU A 192 -21.49 -18.29 -11.53
CA GLU A 192 -22.81 -17.63 -11.60
C GLU A 192 -22.90 -16.41 -10.67
N SER A 193 -22.40 -16.53 -9.42
CA SER A 193 -22.37 -15.40 -8.49
C SER A 193 -21.43 -14.28 -8.95
N LEU A 194 -20.32 -14.63 -9.59
CA LEU A 194 -19.40 -13.64 -10.15
C LEU A 194 -20.00 -12.91 -11.38
N ASP A 195 -20.74 -13.62 -12.23
CA ASP A 195 -21.41 -13.03 -13.40
C ASP A 195 -22.54 -12.07 -12.96
N GLU A 196 -23.33 -12.45 -11.95
CA GLU A 196 -24.35 -11.57 -11.35
C GLU A 196 -23.70 -10.31 -10.72
N PHE A 197 -22.57 -10.49 -10.03
CA PHE A 197 -21.80 -9.40 -9.47
C PHE A 197 -21.25 -8.46 -10.56
N GLN A 198 -20.71 -8.99 -11.65
CA GLN A 198 -20.24 -8.20 -12.80
C GLN A 198 -21.39 -7.41 -13.45
N SER A 199 -22.55 -8.05 -13.65
CA SER A 199 -23.73 -7.35 -14.17
C SER A 199 -24.15 -6.19 -13.26
N THR A 200 -24.04 -6.38 -11.95
CA THR A 200 -24.30 -5.32 -10.96
C THR A 200 -23.27 -4.19 -11.07
N ILE A 201 -21.98 -4.50 -11.24
CA ILE A 201 -20.92 -3.50 -11.47
C ILE A 201 -21.22 -2.66 -12.71
N ASP A 202 -21.57 -3.28 -13.83
CA ASP A 202 -21.85 -2.55 -15.08
C ASP A 202 -23.04 -1.59 -14.95
N SER A 203 -24.02 -1.94 -14.11
CA SER A 203 -25.18 -1.08 -13.83
C SER A 203 -24.83 0.11 -12.94
N LEU A 204 -23.96 -0.09 -11.94
CA LEU A 204 -23.67 0.90 -10.89
C LEU A 204 -22.42 1.74 -11.13
N PHE A 205 -21.57 1.39 -12.10
CA PHE A 205 -20.31 2.08 -12.33
C PHE A 205 -20.15 2.64 -13.74
N LEU A 206 -19.48 3.79 -13.83
CA LEU A 206 -18.94 4.33 -15.07
C LEU A 206 -17.98 3.32 -15.71
N ALA A 207 -17.96 3.24 -17.04
CA ALA A 207 -17.18 2.24 -17.76
C ALA A 207 -15.70 2.11 -17.32
N PRO A 208 -14.96 3.21 -17.03
CA PRO A 208 -13.59 3.08 -16.55
C PRO A 208 -13.47 2.42 -15.17
N ALA A 209 -14.41 2.69 -14.26
CA ALA A 209 -14.43 2.11 -12.92
C ALA A 209 -14.94 0.66 -12.94
N ALA A 210 -15.97 0.38 -13.76
CA ALA A 210 -16.46 -0.97 -13.99
C ALA A 210 -15.35 -1.88 -14.52
N SER A 211 -14.62 -1.43 -15.55
CA SER A 211 -13.46 -2.16 -16.08
C SER A 211 -12.46 -2.54 -15.00
N ARG A 212 -12.02 -1.59 -14.15
CA ARG A 212 -11.05 -1.89 -13.09
C ARG A 212 -11.57 -2.87 -12.06
N LEU A 213 -12.85 -2.79 -11.71
CA LEU A 213 -13.48 -3.76 -10.81
C LEU A 213 -13.55 -5.15 -11.46
N HIS A 214 -13.84 -5.24 -12.76
CA HIS A 214 -13.80 -6.50 -13.50
C HIS A 214 -12.38 -7.08 -13.52
N ASP A 215 -11.36 -6.23 -13.70
CA ASP A 215 -9.96 -6.64 -13.66
C ASP A 215 -9.58 -7.18 -12.27
N ALA A 216 -10.02 -6.52 -11.19
CA ALA A 216 -9.79 -6.99 -9.82
C ALA A 216 -10.50 -8.34 -9.55
N VAL A 217 -11.76 -8.48 -9.96
CA VAL A 217 -12.51 -9.76 -9.87
C VAL A 217 -11.78 -10.86 -10.63
N ARG A 218 -11.29 -10.55 -11.83
CA ARG A 218 -10.56 -11.50 -12.67
C ARG A 218 -9.24 -11.92 -12.03
N LEU A 219 -8.49 -11.00 -11.42
CA LEU A 219 -7.26 -11.33 -10.70
C LEU A 219 -7.52 -12.26 -9.51
N ILE A 220 -8.59 -12.01 -8.75
CA ILE A 220 -9.00 -12.90 -7.65
C ILE A 220 -9.35 -14.28 -8.21
N ARG A 221 -10.17 -14.35 -9.27
CA ARG A 221 -10.56 -15.62 -9.90
C ARG A 221 -9.36 -16.40 -10.42
N LEU A 222 -8.42 -15.75 -11.09
CA LEU A 222 -7.21 -16.39 -11.62
C LEU A 222 -6.29 -16.87 -10.51
N GLY A 223 -6.17 -16.08 -9.43
CA GLY A 223 -5.42 -16.45 -8.25
C GLY A 223 -5.97 -17.70 -7.59
N LEU A 224 -7.28 -17.75 -7.36
CA LEU A 224 -7.97 -18.87 -6.70
C LEU A 224 -8.04 -20.14 -7.57
N SER A 225 -8.25 -19.98 -8.88
CA SER A 225 -8.36 -21.13 -9.79
C SER A 225 -7.01 -21.71 -10.22
N GLY A 226 -5.95 -20.92 -10.17
CA GLY A 226 -4.64 -21.25 -10.76
C GLY A 226 -4.68 -21.42 -12.29
N ASN A 227 -5.80 -21.13 -12.96
CA ASN A 227 -5.94 -21.31 -14.40
C ASN A 227 -5.39 -20.08 -15.15
N LEU A 228 -4.13 -20.14 -15.55
CA LEU A 228 -3.41 -19.01 -16.13
C LEU A 228 -3.59 -18.81 -17.64
N VAL A 229 -4.51 -19.54 -18.28
CA VAL A 229 -4.79 -19.41 -19.72
C VAL A 229 -5.21 -17.99 -20.09
N GLU A 230 -5.86 -17.28 -19.16
CA GLU A 230 -6.38 -15.93 -19.37
C GLU A 230 -5.39 -14.80 -19.04
N LEU A 231 -4.18 -15.10 -18.54
CA LEU A 231 -3.20 -14.08 -18.14
C LEU A 231 -2.87 -13.04 -19.22
N PRO A 232 -2.69 -13.36 -20.52
CA PRO A 232 -2.28 -12.36 -21.51
C PRO A 232 -3.25 -11.17 -21.62
N ALA A 233 -4.54 -11.42 -21.39
CA ALA A 233 -5.54 -10.37 -21.42
C ALA A 233 -5.61 -9.54 -20.11
N LEU A 234 -4.77 -9.82 -19.11
CA LEU A 234 -4.51 -8.93 -17.96
C LEU A 234 -3.33 -7.98 -18.22
N GLU A 235 -2.43 -8.31 -19.14
CA GLU A 235 -1.29 -7.44 -19.47
C GLU A 235 -1.74 -6.19 -20.26
N GLU A 236 -2.89 -6.29 -20.95
CA GLU A 236 -3.51 -5.18 -21.68
C GLU A 236 -4.30 -4.21 -20.78
N THR A 237 -4.40 -4.53 -19.49
CA THR A 237 -5.26 -3.82 -18.55
C THR A 237 -4.71 -2.43 -18.22
N ARG A 238 -5.60 -1.43 -18.11
CA ARG A 238 -5.23 -0.01 -17.84
C ARG A 238 -4.76 0.27 -16.41
N GLY A 239 -4.44 -0.77 -15.64
CA GLY A 239 -4.00 -0.73 -14.25
C GLY A 239 -5.13 -0.43 -13.26
N LEU A 240 -5.04 -1.05 -12.08
CA LEU A 240 -5.87 -0.71 -10.92
C LEU A 240 -5.45 0.66 -10.37
N SER A 241 -6.26 1.30 -9.52
CA SER A 241 -5.96 2.52 -8.75
C SER A 241 -5.28 2.20 -7.41
N ASN A 242 -4.67 3.19 -6.74
CA ASN A 242 -3.95 2.94 -5.47
C ASN A 242 -4.89 2.43 -4.38
N SER A 243 -6.13 2.94 -4.33
CA SER A 243 -7.16 2.49 -3.40
C SER A 243 -7.58 1.04 -3.68
N GLU A 244 -7.73 0.67 -4.96
CA GLU A 244 -8.05 -0.71 -5.34
C GLU A 244 -6.88 -1.65 -4.99
N LEU A 245 -5.63 -1.25 -5.24
CA LEU A 245 -4.44 -2.04 -4.87
C LEU A 245 -4.28 -2.22 -3.36
N ARG A 246 -4.59 -1.19 -2.56
CA ARG A 246 -4.57 -1.27 -1.09
C ARG A 246 -5.54 -2.29 -0.51
N VAL A 247 -6.61 -2.58 -1.23
CA VAL A 247 -7.59 -3.59 -0.82
C VAL A 247 -7.20 -4.95 -1.38
N LEU A 248 -6.85 -5.00 -2.66
CA LEU A 248 -6.61 -6.25 -3.38
C LEU A 248 -5.32 -6.95 -2.94
N LEU A 249 -4.20 -6.22 -2.84
CA LEU A 249 -2.91 -6.85 -2.54
C LEU A 249 -2.88 -7.56 -1.18
N PRO A 250 -3.31 -6.94 -0.06
CA PRO A 250 -3.36 -7.64 1.21
C PRO A 250 -4.17 -8.92 1.15
N PHE A 251 -5.32 -8.88 0.46
CA PHE A 251 -6.14 -10.06 0.27
C PHE A 251 -5.40 -11.17 -0.49
N LEU A 252 -4.79 -10.84 -1.64
CA LEU A 252 -4.08 -11.81 -2.46
C LEU A 252 -2.87 -12.43 -1.74
N LEU A 253 -2.18 -11.66 -0.90
CA LEU A 253 -0.97 -12.10 -0.19
C LEU A 253 -1.29 -12.90 1.09
N GLN A 254 -2.46 -12.68 1.69
CA GLN A 254 -2.87 -13.37 2.93
C GLN A 254 -3.65 -14.65 2.67
N ASP A 255 -4.34 -14.77 1.53
CA ASP A 255 -5.16 -15.93 1.22
C ASP A 255 -4.30 -17.08 0.67
N GLU A 256 -4.08 -18.10 1.50
CA GLU A 256 -3.28 -19.29 1.18
C GLU A 256 -3.81 -20.09 -0.03
N ARG A 257 -5.06 -19.84 -0.45
CA ARG A 257 -5.67 -20.50 -1.61
C ARG A 257 -5.23 -19.88 -2.93
N ILE A 258 -4.65 -18.68 -2.90
CA ILE A 258 -4.12 -18.01 -4.08
C ILE A 258 -2.88 -18.77 -4.58
N THR A 259 -2.80 -18.96 -5.89
CA THR A 259 -1.70 -19.65 -6.55
C THR A 259 -0.33 -19.04 -6.22
N THR A 260 0.66 -19.92 -6.10
CA THR A 260 2.08 -19.56 -5.95
C THR A 260 2.81 -19.41 -7.30
N ASP A 261 2.11 -19.57 -8.44
CA ASP A 261 2.72 -19.48 -9.77
C ASP A 261 3.32 -18.10 -10.03
N GLU A 262 4.60 -18.07 -10.37
CA GLU A 262 5.37 -16.86 -10.63
C GLU A 262 4.74 -15.98 -11.72
N ARG A 263 4.15 -16.57 -12.76
CA ARG A 263 3.54 -15.82 -13.87
C ARG A 263 2.31 -15.03 -13.42
N TYR A 264 1.56 -15.57 -12.46
CA TYR A 264 0.44 -14.85 -11.86
C TYR A 264 0.95 -13.62 -11.11
N TRP A 265 1.96 -13.78 -10.26
CA TRP A 265 2.54 -12.67 -9.48
C TRP A 265 3.28 -11.65 -10.36
N ALA A 266 3.88 -12.08 -11.46
CA ALA A 266 4.42 -11.21 -12.49
C ALA A 266 3.31 -10.35 -13.13
N ALA A 267 2.17 -10.95 -13.47
CA ALA A 267 1.02 -10.21 -14.01
C ALA A 267 0.42 -9.23 -12.99
N VAL A 268 0.29 -9.63 -11.72
CA VAL A 268 -0.14 -8.72 -10.63
C VAL A 268 0.84 -7.56 -10.48
N GLY A 269 2.14 -7.84 -10.45
CA GLY A 269 3.16 -6.82 -10.30
C GLY A 269 3.33 -5.93 -11.52
N ALA A 270 2.97 -6.37 -12.72
CA ALA A 270 2.91 -5.53 -13.93
C ALA A 270 1.86 -4.41 -13.84
N LEU A 271 0.86 -4.53 -12.95
CA LEU A 271 -0.16 -3.49 -12.70
C LEU A 271 0.39 -2.30 -11.89
N MET A 272 1.63 -2.39 -11.40
CA MET A 272 2.28 -1.37 -10.58
C MET A 272 3.79 -1.32 -10.78
N ASP A 273 4.42 -0.29 -10.23
CA ASP A 273 5.87 -0.21 -10.09
C ASP A 273 6.25 -0.15 -8.61
N LEU A 274 7.56 -0.25 -8.32
CA LEU A 274 8.07 -0.18 -6.96
C LEU A 274 7.68 1.13 -6.24
N LYS A 275 7.65 2.25 -6.97
CA LYS A 275 7.25 3.54 -6.41
C LYS A 275 5.81 3.51 -5.91
N ARG A 276 4.93 2.91 -6.70
CA ARG A 276 3.52 2.76 -6.36
C ARG A 276 3.32 1.81 -5.19
N LEU A 277 4.09 0.71 -5.11
CA LEU A 277 4.11 -0.18 -3.94
C LEU A 277 4.46 0.60 -2.67
N GLU A 278 5.44 1.51 -2.73
CA GLU A 278 5.80 2.37 -1.61
C GLU A 278 4.72 3.38 -1.21
N GLU A 279 3.92 3.88 -2.17
CA GLU A 279 2.80 4.79 -1.90
C GLU A 279 1.67 4.11 -1.10
N ILE A 280 1.57 2.77 -1.19
CA ILE A 280 0.56 1.96 -0.52
C ILE A 280 1.12 1.10 0.62
N ALA A 281 2.38 1.35 1.00
CA ALA A 281 3.14 0.53 1.93
C ALA A 281 2.50 0.40 3.34
N ASP A 282 1.72 1.41 3.75
CA ASP A 282 1.00 1.44 5.02
C ASP A 282 0.01 0.26 5.17
N GLY A 283 -0.66 -0.13 4.09
CA GLY A 283 -1.58 -1.27 4.08
C GLY A 283 -0.90 -2.64 3.95
N LEU A 284 0.42 -2.67 3.76
CA LEU A 284 1.21 -3.88 3.50
C LEU A 284 2.15 -4.25 4.65
N VAL A 285 2.11 -3.50 5.75
CA VAL A 285 2.93 -3.77 6.93
C VAL A 285 2.56 -5.13 7.52
N GLY A 286 3.59 -5.95 7.75
CA GLY A 286 3.44 -7.29 8.32
C GLY A 286 3.04 -8.39 7.32
N LEU A 287 2.97 -8.08 6.03
CA LEU A 287 2.74 -9.07 4.97
C LEU A 287 4.04 -9.58 4.35
N ASP A 288 4.04 -10.84 3.92
CA ASP A 288 5.09 -11.43 3.10
C ASP A 288 4.90 -11.03 1.64
N LEU A 289 5.74 -10.12 1.15
CA LEU A 289 5.73 -9.63 -0.23
C LEU A 289 6.59 -10.47 -1.17
N THR A 290 7.18 -11.57 -0.70
CA THR A 290 8.14 -12.36 -1.48
C THR A 290 7.58 -12.84 -2.82
N PRO A 291 6.35 -13.40 -2.91
CA PRO A 291 5.82 -13.86 -4.19
C PRO A 291 5.72 -12.73 -5.23
N LEU A 292 5.29 -11.55 -4.79
CA LEU A 292 5.14 -10.38 -5.65
C LEU A 292 6.50 -9.81 -6.07
N VAL A 293 7.43 -9.65 -5.14
CA VAL A 293 8.72 -9.00 -5.41
C VAL A 293 9.62 -9.91 -6.26
N ALA A 294 9.69 -11.20 -5.93
CA ALA A 294 10.53 -12.14 -6.67
C ALA A 294 10.11 -12.23 -8.14
N ALA A 295 8.82 -12.41 -8.41
CA ALA A 295 8.27 -12.49 -9.76
C ALA A 295 8.46 -11.20 -10.60
N ASN A 296 8.77 -10.06 -9.94
CA ASN A 296 8.92 -8.76 -10.59
C ASN A 296 10.31 -8.14 -10.42
N ALA A 297 11.28 -8.89 -9.90
CA ALA A 297 12.60 -8.34 -9.58
C ALA A 297 13.35 -7.83 -10.84
N ARG A 298 13.07 -8.44 -12.01
CA ARG A 298 13.65 -8.02 -13.30
C ARG A 298 12.88 -6.89 -13.99
N SER A 299 11.59 -6.72 -13.68
CA SER A 299 10.72 -5.74 -14.34
C SER A 299 10.65 -4.42 -13.58
N TRP A 300 10.69 -4.47 -12.25
CA TRP A 300 10.66 -3.28 -11.40
C TRP A 300 12.02 -2.60 -11.37
N LYS A 301 11.99 -1.26 -11.34
CA LYS A 301 13.20 -0.44 -11.25
C LYS A 301 13.38 0.05 -9.83
N ALA A 302 14.62 -0.03 -9.34
CA ALA A 302 15.00 0.48 -8.03
C ALA A 302 16.00 1.62 -8.19
N ALA A 303 15.79 2.70 -7.43
CA ALA A 303 16.67 3.86 -7.52
C ALA A 303 17.79 3.81 -6.48
N ARG A 304 17.53 3.19 -5.32
CA ARG A 304 18.54 3.08 -4.25
C ARG A 304 18.33 1.86 -3.37
N SER A 305 19.42 1.30 -2.89
CA SER A 305 19.44 0.24 -1.88
C SER A 305 20.47 0.54 -0.79
N GLN A 306 20.27 -0.02 0.39
CA GLN A 306 21.15 0.08 1.54
C GLN A 306 21.19 -1.27 2.27
N VAL A 307 22.38 -1.63 2.76
CA VAL A 307 22.56 -2.78 3.64
C VAL A 307 22.87 -2.30 5.04
N VAL A 308 22.13 -2.81 6.02
CA VAL A 308 22.30 -2.49 7.44
C VAL A 308 22.54 -3.77 8.20
N ALA A 309 23.59 -3.82 9.02
CA ALA A 309 23.81 -4.94 9.92
C ALA A 309 22.59 -5.10 10.82
N ARG A 310 22.03 -6.30 10.83
CA ARG A 310 20.96 -6.69 11.73
C ARG A 310 21.57 -6.68 13.12
N VAL A 311 21.21 -5.67 13.90
CA VAL A 311 21.38 -5.77 15.35
C VAL A 311 20.37 -6.83 15.76
N PRO A 312 20.80 -8.02 16.24
CA PRO A 312 19.86 -8.90 16.91
C PRO A 312 19.29 -8.04 18.02
N GLU A 313 18.02 -7.70 17.90
CA GLU A 313 17.30 -6.98 18.94
C GLU A 313 17.38 -7.95 20.11
N ALA A 314 18.36 -7.71 20.99
CA ALA A 314 18.62 -8.54 22.15
C ALA A 314 17.24 -8.71 22.75
N GLU A 315 16.76 -9.96 22.82
CA GLU A 315 15.46 -10.28 23.38
C GLU A 315 15.33 -9.34 24.55
N VAL A 316 14.43 -8.35 24.42
CA VAL A 316 14.13 -7.47 25.54
C VAL A 316 13.46 -8.47 26.44
N GLU A 317 14.28 -9.14 27.25
CA GLU A 317 13.89 -10.00 28.34
C GLU A 317 13.01 -9.06 29.10
N VAL A 318 11.70 -9.21 28.87
CA VAL A 318 10.67 -8.34 29.42
C VAL A 318 10.89 -8.54 30.89
N ALA A 319 11.66 -7.62 31.49
CA ALA A 319 12.27 -7.84 32.78
C ALA A 319 11.10 -8.25 33.66
N ALA A 320 11.12 -9.51 34.13
CA ALA A 320 9.99 -10.10 34.81
C ALA A 320 9.47 -9.04 35.78
N PRO A 321 8.18 -8.66 35.69
CA PRO A 321 7.67 -7.43 36.28
C PRO A 321 8.22 -7.34 37.69
N THR A 322 9.08 -6.34 37.93
CA THR A 322 9.83 -6.24 39.18
C THR A 322 8.83 -6.47 40.31
N PRO A 323 8.99 -7.51 41.14
CA PRO A 323 8.01 -7.82 42.16
C PRO A 323 7.81 -6.56 43.01
N PRO A 324 6.55 -6.21 43.35
CA PRO A 324 6.26 -4.99 44.07
C PRO A 324 7.13 -4.92 45.33
N VAL A 325 7.91 -3.85 45.46
CA VAL A 325 8.76 -3.64 46.63
C VAL A 325 7.85 -3.22 47.79
N GLU A 326 7.64 -4.14 48.74
CA GLU A 326 6.94 -3.81 49.98
C GLU A 326 7.87 -2.99 50.89
N VAL A 327 7.57 -1.71 51.07
CA VAL A 327 8.30 -0.85 51.99
C VAL A 327 7.51 -0.78 53.30
N PRO A 328 8.02 -1.35 54.41
CA PRO A 328 7.37 -1.20 55.71
C PRO A 328 7.53 0.23 56.21
N VAL A 329 6.42 0.96 56.33
CA VAL A 329 6.40 2.30 56.93
C VAL A 329 5.84 2.18 58.34
N ASN A 330 6.66 2.53 59.34
CA ASN A 330 6.26 2.47 60.73
C ASN A 330 5.95 3.89 61.23
N ILE A 331 4.67 4.21 61.37
CA ILE A 331 4.21 5.51 61.90
C ILE A 331 3.49 5.20 63.22
N GLU A 332 3.99 5.77 64.32
CA GLU A 332 3.36 5.85 65.65
C GLU A 332 2.59 4.58 66.10
N GLY A 333 3.28 3.43 66.13
CA GLY A 333 2.76 2.23 66.80
C GLY A 333 1.74 1.40 66.00
N VAL A 334 1.55 1.69 64.71
CA VAL A 334 0.71 0.87 63.82
C VAL A 334 1.53 0.43 62.60
N SER A 335 1.89 -0.85 62.52
CA SER A 335 2.50 -1.42 61.31
C SER A 335 1.45 -1.58 60.21
N ARG A 336 1.67 -0.91 59.06
CA ARG A 336 0.92 -1.15 57.82
C ARG A 336 1.90 -1.38 56.66
N THR A 337 1.65 -2.43 55.88
CA THR A 337 2.38 -2.70 54.64
C THR A 337 1.72 -1.91 53.51
N PHE A 338 2.49 -1.07 52.82
CA PHE A 338 2.02 -0.36 51.63
C PHE A 338 2.71 -0.94 50.40
N THR A 339 1.92 -1.41 49.45
CA THR A 339 2.41 -1.77 48.11
C THR A 339 2.54 -0.50 47.30
N ILE A 340 3.77 -0.02 47.10
CA ILE A 340 4.02 1.15 46.25
C ILE A 340 4.18 0.64 44.82
N GLN A 341 3.19 0.90 43.96
CA GLN A 341 3.42 0.81 42.52
C GLN A 341 4.40 1.94 42.14
N ALA A 342 5.54 1.57 41.57
CA ALA A 342 6.52 2.54 41.09
C ALA A 342 5.83 3.44 40.05
N VAL A 343 5.73 4.74 40.38
CA VAL A 343 5.33 5.76 39.42
C VAL A 343 6.53 5.99 38.52
N ASP A 344 6.42 5.60 37.26
CA ASP A 344 7.47 5.70 36.26
C ASP A 344 8.11 7.09 36.25
N ALA A 345 9.42 7.14 36.46
CA ALA A 345 10.20 8.33 36.16
C ALA A 345 10.08 8.62 34.65
N PRO A 346 10.08 9.89 34.21
CA PRO A 346 10.03 10.23 32.79
C PRO A 346 11.35 9.82 32.12
N SER A 347 11.42 8.56 31.71
CA SER A 347 12.41 8.02 30.79
C SER A 347 12.34 8.83 29.50
N ARG A 348 13.49 9.34 29.05
CA ARG A 348 13.62 9.97 27.73
C ARG A 348 13.15 8.96 26.68
N SER A 349 11.96 9.18 26.13
CA SER A 349 11.39 8.37 25.07
C SER A 349 12.23 8.54 23.80
N SER A 350 13.24 7.69 23.61
CA SER A 350 13.53 7.23 22.26
C SER A 350 12.23 6.63 21.76
N SER A 351 11.65 7.23 20.73
CA SER A 351 10.47 6.71 20.02
C SER A 351 10.83 5.37 19.40
N SER A 352 10.84 4.30 20.19
CA SER A 352 10.71 2.94 19.69
C SER A 352 9.26 2.83 19.23
N SER A 353 9.06 3.10 17.95
CA SER A 353 7.84 2.72 17.26
C SER A 353 7.58 1.26 17.60
N ASP A 354 6.45 1.00 18.23
CA ASP A 354 5.95 -0.33 18.59
C ASP A 354 5.49 -1.06 17.30
N GLU A 355 6.38 -1.12 16.30
CA GLU A 355 6.15 -1.86 15.06
C GLU A 355 6.26 -3.35 15.40
N PRO A 356 5.23 -4.17 15.10
CA PRO A 356 5.28 -5.59 15.38
C PRO A 356 6.51 -6.19 14.70
N VAL A 357 7.37 -6.83 15.50
CA VAL A 357 8.58 -7.49 15.02
C VAL A 357 8.16 -8.74 14.27
N VAL A 358 7.92 -8.59 12.98
CA VAL A 358 7.70 -9.75 12.10
C VAL A 358 9.08 -10.29 11.75
N ASN A 359 9.44 -11.45 12.30
CA ASN A 359 10.55 -12.26 11.81
C ASN A 359 10.19 -12.88 10.44
N ALA A 360 9.83 -12.04 9.47
CA ALA A 360 9.50 -12.49 8.13
C ALA A 360 10.80 -12.81 7.39
N GLU A 361 11.03 -14.10 7.16
CA GLU A 361 11.97 -14.52 6.14
C GLU A 361 11.39 -14.11 4.78
N GLY A 362 12.03 -13.16 4.10
CA GLY A 362 11.58 -12.67 2.80
C GLY A 362 11.39 -11.16 2.72
N TRP A 363 10.67 -10.73 1.69
CA TRP A 363 10.37 -9.33 1.42
C TRP A 363 9.18 -8.83 2.25
N HIS A 364 9.31 -7.65 2.84
CA HIS A 364 8.26 -7.03 3.66
C HIS A 364 8.37 -5.50 3.63
N ILE A 365 7.35 -4.80 4.13
CA ILE A 365 7.42 -3.35 4.35
C ILE A 365 7.97 -3.05 5.76
N ARG A 366 8.97 -2.16 5.82
CA ARG A 366 9.46 -1.58 7.09
C ARG A 366 9.72 -0.08 6.91
N ALA A 367 9.14 0.75 7.79
CA ALA A 367 9.26 2.21 7.72
C ALA A 367 9.00 2.74 6.29
N GLN A 368 7.87 2.33 5.69
CA GLN A 368 7.41 2.68 4.34
C GLN A 368 8.38 2.33 3.19
N ARG A 369 9.29 1.38 3.40
CA ARG A 369 10.28 0.93 2.41
C ARG A 369 10.21 -0.58 2.27
N LEU A 370 10.60 -1.06 1.09
CA LEU A 370 10.74 -2.48 0.85
C LEU A 370 12.01 -2.98 1.55
N ALA A 371 11.90 -4.03 2.34
CA ALA A 371 13.01 -4.60 3.11
C ALA A 371 13.05 -6.13 2.98
N ALA A 372 14.24 -6.71 3.09
CA ALA A 372 14.45 -8.15 3.14
C ALA A 372 15.57 -8.52 4.12
N HIS A 373 15.42 -9.68 4.77
CA HIS A 373 16.44 -10.23 5.66
C HIS A 373 17.31 -11.26 4.94
N ALA A 374 18.63 -11.05 4.98
CA ALA A 374 19.63 -11.90 4.35
C ALA A 374 20.76 -12.20 5.36
N GLY A 375 20.56 -13.23 6.19
CA GLY A 375 21.49 -13.58 7.26
C GLY A 375 21.60 -12.48 8.31
N GLU A 376 22.82 -11.98 8.52
CA GLU A 376 23.12 -10.87 9.45
C GLU A 376 22.79 -9.48 8.88
N TRP A 377 22.21 -9.41 7.68
CA TRP A 377 21.94 -8.15 7.00
C TRP A 377 20.45 -7.92 6.79
N THR A 378 20.05 -6.66 6.92
CA THR A 378 18.77 -6.15 6.42
C THR A 378 19.03 -5.28 5.21
N LEU A 379 18.46 -5.70 4.08
CA LEU A 379 18.46 -4.96 2.83
C LEU A 379 17.25 -4.02 2.82
N PHE A 380 17.45 -2.75 2.48
CA PHE A 380 16.38 -1.80 2.21
C PHE A 380 16.46 -1.35 0.76
N VAL A 381 15.34 -1.32 0.05
CA VAL A 381 15.27 -0.86 -1.34
C VAL A 381 14.19 0.21 -1.48
N THR A 382 14.45 1.19 -2.35
CA THR A 382 13.54 2.29 -2.65
C THR A 382 13.57 2.70 -4.12
N ALA A 383 12.44 3.15 -4.65
CA ALA A 383 12.28 3.80 -5.95
C ALA A 383 12.68 5.29 -5.92
N ASP A 384 12.85 5.90 -4.73
CA ASP A 384 13.33 7.29 -4.58
C ASP A 384 14.69 7.34 -3.87
N GLN A 385 15.72 7.85 -4.56
CA GLN A 385 17.09 7.99 -4.06
C GLN A 385 17.20 8.84 -2.78
N ARG A 386 16.23 9.73 -2.53
CA ARG A 386 16.25 10.67 -1.40
C ARG A 386 15.82 10.03 -0.08
N ARG A 387 15.16 8.87 -0.14
CA ARG A 387 14.58 8.20 1.05
C ARG A 387 15.59 7.43 1.89
N LEU A 388 16.69 6.96 1.30
CA LEU A 388 17.77 6.30 2.04
C LEU A 388 18.95 7.24 2.21
N LYS A 389 19.44 7.39 3.44
CA LYS A 389 20.67 8.12 3.72
C LYS A 389 21.79 7.11 3.91
N GLY A 390 22.88 7.31 3.18
CA GLY A 390 24.11 6.58 3.41
C GLY A 390 24.58 6.78 4.85
N ARG A 391 25.24 5.77 5.39
CA ARG A 391 25.92 5.86 6.69
C ARG A 391 27.40 5.93 6.39
N ASP A 392 28.07 6.91 6.99
CA ASP A 392 29.53 6.93 6.97
C ASP A 392 30.03 5.68 7.69
N SER A 393 30.52 4.73 6.90
CA SER A 393 31.22 3.57 7.39
C SER A 393 32.71 3.82 7.17
N GLU A 394 33.51 3.53 8.19
CA GLU A 394 34.98 3.66 8.10
C GLU A 394 35.59 2.56 7.21
N GLY A 395 34.79 1.59 6.76
CA GLY A 395 35.25 0.41 6.02
C GLY A 395 34.91 0.46 4.54
N SER A 396 35.78 1.07 3.73
CA SER A 396 35.79 0.76 2.30
C SER A 396 36.40 -0.63 2.08
N GLY A 397 35.77 -1.46 1.23
CA GLY A 397 36.25 -2.80 0.96
C GLY A 397 37.61 -2.81 0.27
N ARG A 398 38.51 -3.71 0.67
CA ARG A 398 39.79 -3.92 -0.03
C ARG A 398 39.54 -4.56 -1.38
N TRP A 399 40.31 -4.16 -2.40
CA TRP A 399 40.16 -4.72 -3.75
C TRP A 399 40.28 -6.25 -3.78
N ASP A 400 41.21 -6.83 -3.01
CA ASP A 400 41.39 -8.30 -2.96
C ASP A 400 40.17 -9.04 -2.41
N THR A 401 39.42 -8.42 -1.50
CA THR A 401 38.18 -8.98 -0.96
C THR A 401 37.03 -8.82 -1.94
N LEU A 402 36.96 -7.68 -2.64
CA LEU A 402 35.85 -7.37 -3.54
C LEU A 402 36.00 -8.00 -4.92
N LYS A 403 37.22 -8.24 -5.40
CA LYS A 403 37.48 -8.75 -6.75
C LYS A 403 36.68 -10.03 -7.05
N PRO A 404 36.71 -11.10 -6.22
CA PRO A 404 35.95 -12.32 -6.50
C PRO A 404 34.44 -12.07 -6.59
N MET A 405 33.91 -11.14 -5.79
CA MET A 405 32.49 -10.78 -5.81
C MET A 405 32.13 -9.92 -7.03
N LEU A 406 33.06 -9.09 -7.51
CA LEU A 406 32.87 -8.26 -8.70
C LEU A 406 32.95 -9.06 -10.00
N GLU A 407 33.58 -10.24 -10.01
CA GLU A 407 33.71 -11.10 -11.19
C GLU A 407 32.35 -11.61 -11.72
N SER A 408 31.29 -11.62 -10.89
CA SER A 408 29.93 -11.93 -11.34
C SER A 408 29.23 -10.78 -12.07
N PHE A 409 29.87 -9.62 -12.21
CA PHE A 409 29.29 -8.41 -12.81
C PHE A 409 30.09 -7.90 -14.01
N VAL A 410 29.40 -7.15 -14.88
CA VAL A 410 30.08 -6.29 -15.86
C VAL A 410 30.49 -5.00 -15.16
N VAL A 411 31.75 -4.94 -14.75
CA VAL A 411 32.33 -3.74 -14.10
C VAL A 411 32.64 -2.68 -15.15
N GLN A 412 31.93 -1.54 -15.10
CA GLN A 412 32.14 -0.41 -16.01
C GLN A 412 33.23 0.54 -15.50
N SER A 413 33.27 0.77 -14.19
CA SER A 413 34.32 1.59 -13.56
C SER A 413 34.55 1.22 -12.10
N VAL A 414 35.77 1.44 -11.63
CA VAL A 414 36.19 1.25 -10.24
C VAL A 414 37.07 2.42 -9.83
N GLU A 415 36.82 2.99 -8.66
CA GLU A 415 37.74 3.91 -8.02
C GLU A 415 38.61 3.12 -7.03
N LEU A 416 39.92 3.32 -7.10
CA LEU A 416 40.92 2.73 -6.21
C LEU A 416 41.54 3.84 -5.37
N ARG A 417 41.45 3.73 -4.05
CA ARG A 417 42.05 4.66 -3.10
C ARG A 417 43.12 3.93 -2.29
N GLY A 418 44.38 4.27 -2.55
CA GLY A 418 45.52 3.83 -1.75
C GLY A 418 45.85 4.85 -0.66
N LEU A 419 46.96 4.64 0.07
CA LEU A 419 47.39 5.53 1.15
C LEU A 419 47.79 6.92 0.63
N SER A 420 48.38 6.99 -0.56
CA SER A 420 48.95 8.23 -1.09
C SER A 420 48.23 8.78 -2.33
N ARG A 421 47.30 8.02 -2.93
CA ARG A 421 46.73 8.33 -4.25
C ARG A 421 45.33 7.75 -4.44
N SER A 422 44.53 8.40 -5.28
CA SER A 422 43.29 7.85 -5.84
C SER A 422 43.44 7.69 -7.35
N VAL A 423 42.94 6.59 -7.90
CA VAL A 423 42.95 6.28 -9.33
C VAL A 423 41.56 5.80 -9.72
N SER A 424 40.97 6.39 -10.75
CA SER A 424 39.72 5.90 -11.34
C SER A 424 40.03 5.13 -12.61
N VAL A 425 39.53 3.90 -12.69
CA VAL A 425 39.65 3.03 -13.87
C VAL A 425 38.28 2.92 -14.50
N GLN A 426 38.19 3.31 -15.78
CA GLN A 426 36.98 3.19 -16.58
C GLN A 426 37.31 2.32 -17.79
N GLY A 427 36.45 1.35 -18.10
CA GLY A 427 36.65 0.46 -19.24
C GLY A 427 35.42 0.39 -20.14
N GLU A 428 35.65 0.30 -21.44
CA GLU A 428 34.60 -0.05 -22.41
C GLU A 428 34.07 -1.49 -22.21
N SER A 429 34.87 -2.36 -21.57
CA SER A 429 34.49 -3.72 -21.20
C SER A 429 35.01 -4.09 -19.80
N SER A 430 34.31 -5.03 -19.13
CA SER A 430 34.67 -5.47 -17.77
C SER A 430 36.05 -6.12 -17.68
N ASN A 431 36.41 -6.94 -18.67
CA ASN A 431 37.72 -7.59 -18.74
C ASN A 431 38.87 -6.58 -18.79
N ASN A 432 38.66 -5.41 -19.41
CA ASN A 432 39.66 -4.36 -19.45
C ASN A 432 39.88 -3.77 -18.04
N VAL A 433 38.80 -3.54 -17.27
CA VAL A 433 38.91 -2.96 -15.92
C VAL A 433 39.73 -3.87 -15.00
N PHE A 434 39.45 -5.17 -14.95
CA PHE A 434 40.21 -6.08 -14.08
C PHE A 434 41.70 -6.17 -14.46
N GLN A 435 42.01 -6.22 -15.76
CA GLN A 435 43.40 -6.24 -16.25
C GLN A 435 44.12 -4.93 -15.95
N ASP A 436 43.46 -3.79 -16.13
CA ASP A 436 44.04 -2.48 -15.88
C ASP A 436 44.26 -2.25 -14.37
N VAL A 437 43.33 -2.66 -13.51
CA VAL A 437 43.53 -2.65 -12.06
C VAL A 437 44.73 -3.54 -11.68
N ALA A 438 44.86 -4.74 -12.26
CA ALA A 438 46.01 -5.61 -11.99
C ALA A 438 47.34 -4.94 -12.39
N ARG A 439 47.42 -4.34 -13.58
CA ARG A 439 48.62 -3.59 -14.03
C ARG A 439 48.95 -2.41 -13.11
N ILE A 440 47.93 -1.67 -12.66
CA ILE A 440 48.10 -0.55 -11.72
C ILE A 440 48.69 -1.06 -10.40
N ARG A 441 48.17 -2.16 -9.86
CA ARG A 441 48.67 -2.77 -8.62
C ARG A 441 50.07 -3.34 -8.74
N ASP A 442 50.40 -3.97 -9.86
CA ASP A 442 51.75 -4.47 -10.10
C ASP A 442 52.78 -3.33 -10.20
N THR A 443 52.35 -2.17 -10.70
CA THR A 443 53.18 -0.97 -10.82
C THR A 443 53.27 -0.20 -9.49
N ILE A 444 52.18 -0.18 -8.73
CA ILE A 444 52.01 0.61 -7.52
C ILE A 444 51.82 -0.35 -6.35
N GLN A 445 52.89 -0.60 -5.60
CA GLN A 445 52.85 -1.38 -4.36
C GLN A 445 52.13 -0.59 -3.25
N ASP A 446 50.80 -0.58 -3.29
CA ASP A 446 49.92 0.10 -2.33
C ASP A 446 48.72 -0.80 -2.00
N ASP A 447 48.12 -0.56 -0.83
CA ASP A 447 46.92 -1.25 -0.38
C ASP A 447 45.70 -0.46 -0.85
N PHE A 448 45.09 -0.92 -1.94
CA PHE A 448 43.95 -0.24 -2.54
C PHE A 448 42.62 -0.66 -1.93
N HIS A 449 41.87 0.35 -1.49
CA HIS A 449 40.47 0.25 -1.13
C HIS A 449 39.58 0.73 -2.28
N VAL A 450 38.37 0.21 -2.36
CA VAL A 450 37.38 0.59 -3.36
C VAL A 450 36.29 1.43 -2.69
N PRO A 451 36.32 2.76 -2.78
CA PRO A 451 35.20 3.58 -2.31
C PRO A 451 33.96 3.43 -3.22
N HIS A 452 34.17 3.31 -4.53
CA HIS A 452 33.07 3.26 -5.50
C HIS A 452 33.32 2.24 -6.62
N ALA A 453 32.25 1.60 -7.07
CA ALA A 453 32.23 0.81 -8.31
C ALA A 453 30.93 1.05 -9.08
N SER A 454 31.00 1.04 -10.41
CA SER A 454 29.83 1.02 -11.30
C SER A 454 29.75 -0.33 -11.98
N ILE A 455 28.63 -1.02 -11.80
CA ILE A 455 28.41 -2.39 -12.25
C ILE A 455 27.05 -2.53 -12.95
N ARG A 456 26.89 -3.58 -13.76
CA ARG A 456 25.59 -4.10 -14.21
C ARG A 456 25.64 -5.62 -14.34
N LEU A 457 24.48 -6.26 -14.47
CA LEU A 457 24.46 -7.68 -14.85
C LEU A 457 24.74 -7.85 -16.34
N VAL A 458 25.20 -9.04 -16.72
CA VAL A 458 25.54 -9.36 -18.12
C VAL A 458 24.31 -9.25 -19.04
N GLU A 459 23.14 -9.61 -18.51
CA GLU A 459 21.86 -9.63 -19.22
C GLU A 459 21.20 -8.25 -19.34
N ASP A 460 21.68 -7.26 -18.57
CA ASP A 460 21.09 -5.93 -18.50
C ASP A 460 21.49 -5.06 -19.70
N GLU A 461 20.59 -4.15 -20.06
CA GLU A 461 20.87 -3.04 -20.99
C GLU A 461 22.06 -2.18 -20.49
N GLU A 462 22.77 -1.52 -21.41
CA GLU A 462 23.97 -0.75 -21.06
C GLU A 462 23.69 0.39 -20.07
N ASP A 463 22.48 0.97 -20.13
CA ASP A 463 22.02 2.06 -19.27
C ASP A 463 21.50 1.59 -17.90
N ALA A 464 21.36 0.27 -17.68
CA ALA A 464 20.90 -0.31 -16.41
C ALA A 464 22.07 -0.54 -15.42
N SER A 465 22.89 0.49 -15.23
CA SER A 465 24.01 0.45 -14.29
C SER A 465 23.62 0.80 -12.85
N ALA A 466 24.31 0.20 -11.90
CA ALA A 466 24.21 0.48 -10.48
C ALA A 466 25.58 0.94 -9.94
N LYS A 467 25.58 2.09 -9.28
CA LYS A 467 26.74 2.63 -8.57
C LYS A 467 26.73 2.15 -7.13
N VAL A 468 27.74 1.40 -6.74
CA VAL A 468 28.00 0.91 -5.39
C VAL A 468 28.93 1.89 -4.69
N ASP A 469 28.51 2.38 -3.52
CA ASP A 469 29.30 3.23 -2.63
C ASP A 469 29.54 2.46 -1.32
N PHE A 470 30.76 1.93 -1.19
CA PHE A 470 31.17 1.13 -0.03
C PHE A 470 31.37 2.00 1.21
N GLY A 471 31.74 3.28 1.05
CA GLY A 471 31.89 4.20 2.17
C GLY A 471 30.54 4.52 2.82
N ALA A 472 29.53 4.80 1.98
CA ALA A 472 28.18 5.13 2.42
C ALA A 472 27.28 3.91 2.71
N MET A 473 27.75 2.69 2.39
CA MET A 473 26.97 1.45 2.42
C MET A 473 25.67 1.55 1.61
N THR A 474 25.73 2.11 0.40
CA THR A 474 24.55 2.25 -0.47
C THR A 474 24.83 1.89 -1.92
N VAL A 475 23.78 1.47 -2.62
CA VAL A 475 23.75 1.32 -4.07
C VAL A 475 22.76 2.31 -4.63
N SER A 476 23.11 3.01 -5.70
CA SER A 476 22.22 3.94 -6.41
C SER A 476 22.16 3.61 -7.90
N SER A 477 20.98 3.75 -8.48
CA SER A 477 20.77 3.63 -9.93
C SER A 477 19.74 4.66 -10.41
N SER A 478 19.82 5.03 -11.69
CA SER A 478 18.79 5.81 -12.38
C SER A 478 17.67 4.93 -12.94
N SER A 479 17.98 3.69 -13.31
CA SER A 479 17.15 2.88 -14.23
C SER A 479 17.33 1.37 -14.10
N ALA A 480 18.24 0.89 -13.26
CA ALA A 480 18.53 -0.53 -13.14
C ALA A 480 17.32 -1.31 -12.57
N PRO A 481 17.13 -2.54 -13.05
CA PRO A 481 16.23 -3.50 -12.43
C PRO A 481 16.49 -3.69 -10.93
N LEU A 482 15.44 -4.08 -10.22
CA LEU A 482 15.48 -4.35 -8.78
C LEU A 482 16.49 -5.46 -8.47
N ASP A 483 16.53 -6.54 -9.24
CA ASP A 483 17.49 -7.63 -9.06
C ASP A 483 18.95 -7.18 -9.17
N THR A 484 19.27 -6.34 -10.16
CA THR A 484 20.61 -5.73 -10.30
C THR A 484 20.99 -4.91 -9.07
N VAL A 485 20.08 -4.07 -8.58
CA VAL A 485 20.31 -3.24 -7.40
C VAL A 485 20.46 -4.09 -6.12
N VAL A 486 19.70 -5.16 -5.99
CA VAL A 486 19.74 -6.09 -4.86
C VAL A 486 21.04 -6.90 -4.85
N ARG A 487 21.45 -7.46 -5.99
CA ARG A 487 22.73 -8.17 -6.12
C ARG A 487 23.92 -7.25 -5.89
N ALA A 488 23.87 -6.03 -6.43
CA ALA A 488 24.88 -5.00 -6.18
C ALA A 488 24.97 -4.65 -4.69
N ALA A 489 23.84 -4.61 -3.98
CA ALA A 489 23.82 -4.36 -2.54
C ALA A 489 24.44 -5.51 -1.74
N GLY A 490 24.40 -6.75 -2.24
CA GLY A 490 25.15 -7.87 -1.69
C GLY A 490 26.66 -7.62 -1.60
N LEU A 491 27.24 -6.80 -2.49
CA LEU A 491 28.66 -6.40 -2.43
C LEU A 491 28.98 -5.57 -1.19
N LEU A 492 28.01 -4.82 -0.66
CA LEU A 492 28.20 -4.02 0.55
C LEU A 492 28.43 -4.90 1.78
N ALA A 493 27.95 -6.14 1.77
CA ALA A 493 28.12 -7.11 2.84
C ALA A 493 29.51 -7.80 2.82
N HIS A 494 30.53 -7.23 2.17
CA HIS A 494 31.84 -7.89 1.97
C HIS A 494 32.55 -8.36 3.26
N ALA A 495 32.23 -7.79 4.43
CA ALA A 495 32.79 -8.21 5.71
C ALA A 495 32.18 -9.52 6.24
N ALA A 496 30.92 -9.78 5.90
CA ALA A 496 30.18 -11.00 6.19
C ALA A 496 29.29 -11.31 4.97
N PRO A 497 29.87 -11.87 3.87
CA PRO A 497 29.18 -11.99 2.60
C PRO A 497 27.83 -12.71 2.72
N ILE A 498 26.81 -12.15 2.08
CA ILE A 498 25.53 -12.85 1.92
C ILE A 498 25.76 -14.02 0.96
N LEU A 499 25.36 -15.22 1.37
CA LEU A 499 25.45 -16.41 0.52
C LEU A 499 24.66 -16.19 -0.77
N GLU A 500 25.25 -16.55 -1.91
CA GLU A 500 24.62 -16.37 -3.23
C GLU A 500 23.28 -17.10 -3.31
N GLU A 501 23.20 -18.31 -2.77
CA GLU A 501 21.96 -19.09 -2.64
C GLU A 501 20.85 -18.29 -1.93
N ARG A 502 21.19 -17.58 -0.86
CA ARG A 502 20.21 -16.77 -0.12
C ARG A 502 19.75 -15.54 -0.92
N MET A 503 20.64 -14.94 -1.70
CA MET A 503 20.27 -13.84 -2.60
C MET A 503 19.36 -14.33 -3.72
N ASP A 504 19.64 -15.52 -4.26
CA ASP A 504 18.82 -16.18 -5.26
C ASP A 504 17.45 -16.58 -4.71
N GLU A 505 17.37 -17.10 -3.48
CA GLU A 505 16.10 -17.36 -2.78
C GLU A 505 15.25 -16.09 -2.64
N LEU A 506 15.86 -14.96 -2.29
CA LEU A 506 15.13 -13.69 -2.18
C LEU A 506 14.62 -13.19 -3.54
N LEU A 507 15.37 -13.41 -4.61
CA LEU A 507 15.05 -12.88 -5.94
C LEU A 507 14.17 -13.81 -6.79
N ARG A 508 14.21 -15.13 -6.54
CA ARG A 508 13.38 -16.12 -7.23
C ARG A 508 12.19 -16.58 -6.39
N GLY A 509 12.20 -16.27 -5.09
CA GLY A 509 11.29 -16.85 -4.13
C GLY A 509 11.73 -18.27 -3.77
N THR A 510 11.30 -18.75 -2.61
CA THR A 510 11.36 -20.18 -2.28
C THR A 510 10.24 -20.89 -3.02
N GLU A 511 10.56 -21.94 -3.79
CA GLU A 511 9.57 -22.94 -4.18
C GLU A 511 8.96 -23.51 -2.89
N ARG A 512 7.77 -23.03 -2.52
CA ARG A 512 7.02 -23.52 -1.35
C ARG A 512 6.30 -24.83 -1.65
#